data_AF-A0A925A4N8-F1
#
_entry.id   AF-A0A925A4N8-F1
#
_cell.length_a   1.000
_cell.length_b   1.000
_cell.length_c   1.000
_cell.angle_alpha   90.00
_cell.angle_beta   90.00
_cell.angle_gamma   90.00
#
_symmetry.space_group_name_H-M   'P 1'
#
loop_
_entity.id
_entity.type
_entity.pdbx_description
1 polymer ?
#
loop_
_entity_poly.entity_id
_entity_poly.type
_entity_poly.pdbx_seq_one_letter_code
_entity_poly.pdbx_strand_id
1 'polypeptide(L)' 'YVLCVDGQPEQPITLRQSDNGYTYEVSEVMACLRASLLESDKMPLDETLAIMKTMDEVQKVWLTAKR' A
#
# COMPACT_ATOMS: atom_id res chain seq x y z
N TYR A 1 -7.73 -13.36 -14.60
CA TYR A 1 -8.67 -12.28 -14.24
C TYR A 1 -9.36 -11.82 -15.52
N VAL A 2 -10.52 -11.18 -15.44
CA VAL A 2 -11.21 -10.63 -16.61
C VAL A 2 -11.29 -9.12 -16.45
N LEU A 3 -10.92 -8.38 -17.49
CA LEU A 3 -11.06 -6.94 -17.56
C LEU A 3 -12.38 -6.62 -18.28
N CYS A 4 -13.26 -5.91 -17.58
CA CYS A 4 -14.49 -5.37 -18.14
C CYS A 4 -14.35 -3.86 -18.24
N VAL A 5 -14.49 -3.31 -19.45
CA VAL A 5 -14.53 -1.87 -19.72
C VAL A 5 -15.88 -1.58 -20.37
N ASP A 6 -16.57 -0.54 -19.93
CA ASP A 6 -17.91 -0.22 -20.42
C ASP A 6 -17.93 -0.11 -21.96
N GLY A 7 -18.85 -0.85 -22.58
CA GLY A 7 -19.00 -0.90 -24.04
C GLY A 7 -17.94 -1.73 -24.79
N GLN A 8 -17.03 -2.42 -24.08
CA GLN A 8 -16.04 -3.32 -24.66
C GLN A 8 -16.33 -4.78 -24.29
N PRO A 9 -15.97 -5.75 -25.15
CA PRO A 9 -16.05 -7.16 -24.78
C PRO A 9 -15.07 -7.46 -23.64
N GLU A 10 -15.47 -8.43 -22.80
CA GLU A 10 -14.62 -8.94 -21.73
C GLU A 10 -13.29 -9.47 -22.27
N GLN A 11 -12.18 -9.07 -21.64
CA GLN A 11 -10.84 -9.48 -22.05
C GLN A 11 -10.17 -10.30 -20.94
N PRO A 12 -9.68 -11.52 -21.23
CA PRO A 12 -8.90 -12.26 -20.26
C PRO A 12 -7.56 -11.56 -20.06
N ILE A 13 -7.21 -11.30 -18.80
CA ILE A 13 -5.93 -10.73 -18.41
C ILE A 13 -5.20 -11.66 -17.44
N THR A 14 -3.89 -11.71 -17.61
CA THR A 14 -2.96 -12.35 -16.67
C THR A 14 -2.36 -11.25 -15.80
N LEU A 15 -2.65 -11.27 -14.51
CA LEU A 15 -1.95 -10.42 -13.57
C LEU A 15 -0.58 -11.03 -13.29
N ARG A 16 0.48 -10.24 -13.46
CA ARG A 16 1.86 -10.61 -13.08
C ARG A 16 2.14 -10.35 -11.60
N GLN A 17 1.09 -10.25 -10.78
CA GLN A 17 1.26 -9.97 -9.36
C GLN A 17 1.75 -11.21 -8.65
N SER A 18 2.64 -11.01 -7.69
CA SER A 18 3.09 -12.07 -6.81
C SER A 18 2.00 -12.48 -5.84
N ASP A 19 2.04 -13.74 -5.41
CA ASP A 19 0.91 -14.48 -4.86
C ASP A 19 0.31 -13.95 -3.53
N ASN A 20 0.92 -12.94 -2.90
CA ASN A 20 0.51 -12.48 -1.56
C ASN A 20 0.38 -10.96 -1.37
N GLY A 21 0.52 -10.14 -2.43
CA GLY A 21 0.45 -8.67 -2.35
C GLY A 21 1.63 -7.99 -1.63
N TYR A 22 2.29 -8.70 -0.71
CA TYR A 22 3.38 -8.22 0.12
C TYR A 22 4.78 -8.45 -0.45
N THR A 23 4.90 -9.19 -1.55
CA THR A 23 6.24 -9.63 -2.02
C THR A 23 7.17 -8.47 -2.32
N TYR A 24 6.65 -7.35 -2.81
CA TYR A 24 7.45 -6.17 -3.09
C TYR A 24 7.94 -5.50 -1.80
N GLU A 25 7.08 -5.41 -0.78
CA GLU A 25 7.44 -4.88 0.54
C GLU A 25 8.50 -5.76 1.22
N VAL A 26 8.31 -7.09 1.18
CA VAL A 26 9.32 -8.05 1.68
C VAL A 26 10.64 -7.90 0.94
N SER A 27 10.60 -7.74 -0.40
CA SER A 27 11.80 -7.53 -1.20
C SER A 27 12.56 -6.26 -0.79
N GLU A 28 11.83 -5.18 -0.51
CA GLU A 28 12.40 -3.91 -0.04
C GLU A 28 13.02 -4.03 1.35
N VAL A 29 12.31 -4.67 2.29
CA VAL A 29 12.83 -4.93 3.65
C VAL A 29 14.13 -5.72 3.56
N MET A 30 14.15 -6.78 2.75
CA MET A 30 15.34 -7.60 2.56
C MET A 30 16.49 -6.82 1.89
N ALA A 31 16.19 -5.86 1.01
CA ALA A 31 17.20 -4.98 0.43
C ALA A 31 17.82 -4.03 1.47
N CYS A 32 16.99 -3.41 2.31
CA CYS A 32 17.44 -2.52 3.39
C CYS A 32 18.33 -3.26 4.40
N LEU A 33 17.90 -4.46 4.82
CA LEU A 33 18.67 -5.30 5.74
C LEU A 33 20.04 -5.67 5.17
N ARG A 34 20.11 -6.06 3.89
CA ARG A 34 21.41 -6.34 3.22
C ARG A 34 22.32 -5.11 3.14
N ALA A 35 21.74 -3.92 3.02
CA ALA A 35 22.46 -2.66 3.00
C ALA A 35 22.77 -2.10 4.41
N SER A 36 22.40 -2.82 5.49
CA SER A 36 22.51 -2.35 6.88
C SER A 36 21.79 -1.02 7.14
N LEU A 37 20.70 -0.76 6.41
CA LEU A 37 19.84 0.39 6.64
C LEU A 37 18.81 0.09 7.73
N LEU A 38 18.46 1.11 8.50
CA LEU A 38 17.45 1.02 9.56
C LEU A 38 16.03 1.30 9.06
N GLU A 39 15.91 1.92 7.89
CA GLU A 39 14.65 2.26 7.23
C GLU A 39 14.80 2.21 5.71
N SER A 40 13.67 2.27 4.99
CA SER A 40 13.65 2.34 3.52
C SER A 40 13.61 3.78 3.05
N ASP A 41 14.45 4.15 2.09
CA ASP A 41 14.38 5.46 1.44
C ASP A 41 13.07 5.67 0.66
N LYS A 42 12.37 4.58 0.29
CA LYS A 42 11.06 4.65 -0.39
C LYS A 42 9.90 4.83 0.59
N MET A 43 10.07 4.36 1.83
CA MET A 43 9.09 4.46 2.89
C MET A 43 9.80 4.76 4.22
N PRO A 44 10.19 6.03 4.45
CA PRO A 44 10.88 6.39 5.67
C PRO A 44 9.91 6.38 6.87
N LEU A 45 10.46 6.37 8.09
CA LEU A 45 9.67 6.29 9.31
C LEU A 45 8.80 7.53 9.55
N ASP A 46 9.27 8.71 9.12
CA ASP A 46 8.51 9.96 9.25
C ASP A 46 7.23 9.98 8.40
N GLU A 47 7.28 9.41 7.20
CA GLU A 47 6.12 9.22 6.32
C GLU A 47 5.10 8.28 6.96
N THR A 48 5.56 7.20 7.59
CA THR A 48 4.68 6.29 8.34
C THR A 48 3.94 7.04 9.45
N LEU A 49 4.65 7.89 10.21
CA LEU A 49 4.04 8.72 11.25
C LEU A 49 3.06 9.75 10.67
N ALA A 50 3.37 10.35 9.51
CA ALA A 50 2.49 11.30 8.83
C ALA A 50 1.18 10.64 8.39
N ILE A 51 1.25 9.43 7.82
CA ILE A 51 0.09 8.65 7.42
C ILE A 51 -0.77 8.31 8.64
N MET A 52 -0.16 7.80 9.72
CA MET A 52 -0.90 7.47 10.94
C MET A 52 -1.61 8.69 11.54
N LYS A 53 -0.95 9.85 11.59
CA LYS A 53 -1.57 11.11 12.04
C LYS A 53 -2.76 11.51 11.16
N THR A 54 -2.63 11.36 9.85
CA THR A 54 -3.71 11.65 8.90
C THR A 54 -4.91 10.73 9.14
N MET A 55 -4.68 9.44 9.38
CA MET A 55 -5.74 8.48 9.71
C MET A 55 -6.44 8.84 11.02
N ASP A 56 -5.68 9.24 12.05
CA ASP A 56 -6.23 9.70 13.33
C ASP A 56 -7.13 10.93 13.17
N GLU A 57 -6.77 11.87 12.30
CA GLU A 57 -7.57 13.05 12.00
C GLU A 57 -8.90 12.68 11.35
N VAL A 58 -8.87 11.79 10.36
CA VAL A 58 -10.09 11.27 9.71
C VAL A 58 -10.98 10.55 10.73
N GLN A 59 -10.39 9.75 11.62
CA GLN A 59 -11.13 9.04 12.67
C GLN A 59 -11.81 10.02 13.64
N LYS A 60 -11.13 11.10 14.05
CA LYS A 60 -11.69 12.14 14.93
C LYS A 60 -12.92 12.81 14.32
N VAL A 61 -12.88 13.13 13.02
CA VAL A 61 -14.02 13.71 12.30
C VAL A 61 -15.23 12.79 12.38
N TRP A 62 -15.04 11.50 12.09
CA TRP A 62 -16.12 10.52 12.12
C TRP A 62 -16.74 10.32 13.51
N LEU A 63 -15.90 10.29 14.56
CA LEU A 63 -16.38 10.18 15.94
C LEU A 63 -17.14 11.43 16.39
N THR A 64 -16.71 12.61 15.94
CA THR A 64 -17.39 13.88 16.27
C THR A 64 -18.75 13.97 15.57
N ALA A 65 -18.84 13.54 14.31
CA ALA A 65 -20.11 13.52 13.55
C ALA A 65 -21.14 12.51 14.06
N LYS A 66 -20.72 11.55 14.91
CA LYS A 66 -21.58 10.54 15.53
C LYS A 66 -22.09 10.90 16.93
N ARG A 67 -21.63 12.01 17.51
CA ARG A 67 -22.16 12.56 18.78
C ARG A 67 -23.27 13.56 18.49
#